data_AF-A0AAV2JF98-F1
#
_entry.id   AF-A0AAV2JF98-F1
#
_cell.length_a   1.000
_cell.length_b   1.000
_cell.length_c   1.000
_cell.angle_alpha   90.00
_cell.angle_beta   90.00
_cell.angle_gamma   90.00
#
_symmetry.space_group_name_H-M   'P 1'
#
loop_
_entity.id
_entity.type
_entity.pdbx_description
1 polymer ?
#
loop_
_entity_poly.entity_id
_entity_poly.type
_entity_poly.pdbx_seq_one_letter_code
_entity_poly.pdbx_strand_id
1 'polypeptide(L)'
;MPKSHRAGKKSESAEAASITAVSKEDLLAALAEHKNSLLADLNTSLNRIDGKLDCLQQSVDSHDSRLTSLEDNAESVDGRLEKLEACYLKVLTENEKLRTKVTDLEGRSRRSNVRLVGLPESIEGVQPTNFFAQLLQEVFGRDLFPSLPELDRAHRSLAPKPKPGDRPRPVMVCFHRFQQKELIMREARVRKTLVYQGHTFRLYEDYPSEVVTQRKVYKAVMSSLYELGLKPALLYPAKLRITQTNGTRKLFTSVDEAERYVEEVNKSV
;
A
#
# COMPACT_ATOMS: atom_id res chain seq x y z
N MET A 1 0.15 9.31 136.12
CA MET A 1 0.04 10.25 137.26
C MET A 1 0.16 11.67 136.70
N PRO A 2 -0.68 12.65 137.12
CA PRO A 2 -1.97 12.87 136.48
C PRO A 2 -2.32 14.36 136.17
N LYS A 3 -3.45 14.55 135.44
CA LYS A 3 -4.41 15.69 135.45
C LYS A 3 -3.96 17.01 134.77
N SER A 4 -4.79 17.79 134.06
CA SER A 4 -6.26 17.82 133.89
C SER A 4 -6.73 18.78 132.77
N HIS A 5 -7.86 18.42 132.14
CA HIS A 5 -9.04 19.23 131.72
C HIS A 5 -8.89 20.27 130.59
N ARG A 6 -9.62 20.21 129.46
CA ARG A 6 -11.08 20.16 129.15
C ARG A 6 -11.78 21.52 129.13
N ALA A 7 -12.14 21.97 127.92
CA ALA A 7 -13.45 22.54 127.49
C ALA A 7 -13.24 23.17 126.09
N GLY A 8 -14.07 23.03 125.04
CA GLY A 8 -15.41 22.49 124.87
C GLY A 8 -16.36 23.56 124.29
N LYS A 9 -16.66 23.50 122.97
CA LYS A 9 -17.92 23.87 122.25
C LYS A 9 -17.62 23.97 120.74
N LYS A 10 -18.03 23.06 119.84
CA LYS A 10 -19.37 22.75 119.29
C LYS A 10 -20.19 23.99 118.86
N SER A 11 -20.38 24.16 117.55
CA SER A 11 -21.68 23.92 116.90
C SER A 11 -21.59 24.03 115.37
N GLU A 12 -21.92 22.92 114.70
CA GLU A 12 -22.34 22.85 113.29
C GLU A 12 -23.65 23.61 113.05
N SER A 13 -23.81 24.17 111.84
CA SER A 13 -24.99 24.13 110.95
C SER A 13 -24.74 25.18 109.85
N ALA A 14 -25.13 25.07 108.59
CA ALA A 14 -25.92 24.11 107.85
C ALA A 14 -25.55 24.25 106.37
N GLU A 15 -25.75 23.15 105.65
CA GLU A 15 -25.72 22.99 104.21
C GLU A 15 -26.78 23.88 103.53
N ALA A 16 -26.39 24.61 102.49
CA ALA A 16 -27.31 25.20 101.53
C ALA A 16 -26.68 25.08 100.13
N ALA A 17 -27.34 24.30 99.27
CA ALA A 17 -27.06 24.20 97.85
C ALA A 17 -27.04 25.60 97.21
N SER A 18 -25.85 26.09 96.88
CA SER A 18 -25.70 27.31 96.10
C SER A 18 -25.77 26.93 94.63
N ILE A 19 -26.90 27.24 93.99
CA ILE A 19 -26.93 27.49 92.56
C ILE A 19 -25.93 28.62 92.36
N THR A 20 -24.72 28.30 91.89
CA THR A 20 -23.67 29.28 91.67
C THR A 20 -24.20 30.30 90.68
N ALA A 21 -24.47 31.51 91.16
CA ALA A 21 -24.79 32.64 90.29
C ALA A 21 -23.56 32.84 89.40
N VAL A 22 -23.65 32.35 88.16
CA VAL A 22 -22.57 32.50 87.17
C VAL A 22 -22.30 33.99 87.05
N SER A 23 -21.11 34.41 87.48
CA SER A 23 -20.77 35.81 87.46
C SER A 23 -20.60 36.24 86.01
N LYS A 24 -20.89 37.52 85.72
CA LYS A 24 -20.63 38.11 84.39
C LYS A 24 -19.16 37.93 83.97
N GLU A 25 -18.26 37.85 84.94
CA GLU A 25 -16.82 37.63 84.74
C GLU A 25 -16.50 36.21 84.27
N ASP A 26 -17.18 35.19 84.82
CA ASP A 26 -17.03 33.79 84.39
C ASP A 26 -17.50 33.57 82.94
N LEU A 27 -18.61 34.22 82.55
CA LEU A 27 -19.10 34.19 81.16
C LEU A 27 -18.13 34.88 80.19
N LEU A 28 -17.53 36.01 80.60
CA LEU A 28 -16.54 36.71 79.79
C LEU A 28 -15.24 35.92 79.64
N ALA A 29 -14.79 35.22 80.70
CA ALA A 29 -13.63 34.34 80.66
C ALA A 29 -13.85 33.14 79.73
N ALA A 30 -14.99 32.44 79.85
CA ALA A 30 -15.35 31.33 78.96
C ALA A 30 -15.49 31.78 77.48
N LEU A 31 -16.02 32.98 77.25
CA LEU A 31 -16.15 33.55 75.90
C LEU A 31 -14.78 33.95 75.32
N ALA A 32 -13.85 34.44 76.15
CA ALA A 32 -12.47 34.72 75.74
C ALA A 32 -11.70 33.42 75.44
N GLU A 33 -11.88 32.38 76.25
CA GLU A 33 -11.28 31.06 76.02
C GLU A 33 -11.81 30.42 74.73
N HIS A 34 -13.13 30.42 74.53
CA HIS A 34 -13.74 29.92 73.30
C HIS A 34 -13.30 30.72 72.07
N LYS A 35 -13.18 32.05 72.17
CA LYS A 35 -12.63 32.90 71.10
C LYS A 35 -11.18 32.50 70.77
N ASN A 36 -10.33 32.30 71.79
CA ASN A 36 -8.94 31.92 71.59
C ASN A 36 -8.81 30.50 70.99
N SER A 37 -9.65 29.56 71.44
CA SER A 37 -9.74 28.21 70.85
C SER A 37 -10.15 28.29 69.38
N LEU A 38 -11.19 29.07 69.04
CA LEU A 38 -11.64 29.23 67.67
C LEU A 38 -10.57 29.88 66.79
N LEU A 39 -9.84 30.87 67.30
CA LEU A 39 -8.72 31.48 66.58
C LEU A 39 -7.58 30.47 66.34
N ALA A 40 -7.30 29.60 67.32
CA ALA A 40 -6.32 28.53 67.15
C ALA A 40 -6.77 27.50 66.09
N ASP A 41 -8.04 27.07 66.13
CA ASP A 41 -8.62 26.15 65.14
C ASP A 41 -8.63 26.77 63.74
N LEU A 42 -8.98 28.07 63.62
CA LEU A 42 -8.90 28.79 62.35
C LEU A 42 -7.47 28.86 61.84
N ASN A 43 -6.49 29.23 62.67
CA ASN A 43 -5.08 29.29 62.28
C ASN A 43 -4.54 27.93 61.84
N THR A 44 -4.88 26.85 62.56
CA THR A 44 -4.49 25.49 62.16
C THR A 44 -5.13 25.07 60.84
N SER A 45 -6.40 25.45 60.61
CA SER A 45 -7.09 25.20 59.35
C SER A 45 -6.47 25.97 58.18
N LEU A 46 -6.10 27.25 58.39
CA LEU A 46 -5.44 28.11 57.39
C LEU A 46 -4.06 27.56 57.03
N ASN A 47 -3.22 27.24 58.02
CA ASN A 47 -1.91 26.61 57.77
C ASN A 47 -2.03 25.28 57.00
N ARG A 48 -3.08 24.50 57.27
CA ARG A 48 -3.37 23.26 56.54
C ARG A 48 -3.81 23.52 55.10
N ILE A 49 -4.56 24.59 54.86
CA ILE A 49 -4.96 25.01 53.51
C ILE A 49 -3.72 25.51 52.75
N ASP A 50 -2.87 26.33 53.36
CA ASP A 50 -1.64 26.83 52.76
C ASP A 50 -0.72 25.69 52.34
N GLY A 51 -0.49 24.70 53.21
CA GLY A 51 0.31 23.53 52.86
C GLY A 51 -0.28 22.71 51.70
N LYS A 52 -1.63 22.65 51.59
CA LYS A 52 -2.29 22.02 50.44
C LYS A 52 -2.15 22.86 49.18
N LEU A 53 -2.23 24.19 49.27
CA LEU A 53 -2.02 25.11 48.15
C LEU A 53 -0.59 25.01 47.62
N ASP A 54 0.42 24.93 48.51
CA ASP A 54 1.81 24.73 48.12
C ASP A 54 2.01 23.39 47.39
N CYS A 55 1.40 22.32 47.90
CA CYS A 55 1.43 21.01 47.25
C CYS A 55 0.76 21.03 45.88
N LEU A 56 -0.38 21.72 45.74
CA LEU A 56 -1.06 21.90 44.46
C LEU A 56 -0.21 22.73 43.50
N GLN A 57 0.42 23.80 43.96
CA GLN A 57 1.31 24.63 43.14
C GLN A 57 2.47 23.79 42.58
N GLN A 58 3.15 23.02 43.42
CA GLN A 58 4.23 22.11 42.97
C GLN A 58 3.74 21.08 41.95
N SER A 59 2.53 20.53 42.15
CA SER A 59 1.93 19.61 41.19
C SER A 59 1.63 20.29 39.87
N VAL A 60 1.13 21.53 39.89
CA VAL A 60 0.85 22.32 38.68
C VAL A 60 2.15 22.61 37.92
N ASP A 61 3.20 23.06 38.60
CA ASP A 61 4.51 23.33 37.96
C ASP A 61 5.12 22.07 37.34
N SER A 62 4.96 20.93 38.01
CA SER A 62 5.39 19.62 37.49
C SER A 62 4.60 19.20 36.26
N HIS A 63 3.27 19.43 36.26
CA HIS A 63 2.42 19.16 35.11
C HIS A 63 2.76 20.08 33.94
N ASP A 64 3.01 21.36 34.19
CA ASP A 64 3.39 22.34 33.17
C ASP A 64 4.68 21.93 32.45
N SER A 65 5.70 21.55 33.23
CA SER A 65 6.97 21.05 32.68
C SER A 65 6.80 19.79 31.82
N ARG A 66 5.92 18.86 32.24
CA ARG A 66 5.60 17.65 31.46
C ARG A 66 4.80 17.98 30.21
N LEU A 67 3.93 18.99 30.26
CA LEU A 67 3.11 19.42 29.15
C LEU A 67 3.98 20.06 28.06
N THR A 68 4.89 20.97 28.42
CA THR A 68 5.87 21.55 27.48
C THR A 68 6.71 20.45 26.82
N SER A 69 7.18 19.46 27.59
CA SER A 69 7.94 18.34 27.02
C SER A 69 7.12 17.50 26.05
N LEU A 70 5.81 17.32 26.28
CA LEU A 70 4.93 16.61 25.36
C LEU A 70 4.67 17.43 24.09
N GLU A 71 4.52 18.75 24.20
CA GLU A 71 4.36 19.67 23.07
C GLU A 71 5.60 19.65 22.17
N ASP A 72 6.80 19.78 22.74
CA ASP A 72 8.07 19.72 21.99
C ASP A 72 8.23 18.37 21.27
N ASN A 73 7.87 17.27 21.95
CA ASN A 73 7.92 15.94 21.36
C ASN A 73 6.90 15.76 20.24
N ALA A 74 5.70 16.33 20.38
CA ALA A 74 4.67 16.30 19.35
C ALA A 74 5.14 17.05 18.10
N GLU A 75 5.68 18.26 18.26
CA GLU A 75 6.23 19.05 17.15
C GLU A 75 7.41 18.32 16.46
N SER A 76 8.27 17.67 17.25
CA SER A 76 9.37 16.85 16.71
C SER A 76 8.86 15.65 15.89
N VAL A 77 7.82 14.96 16.38
CA VAL A 77 7.21 13.82 15.68
C VAL A 77 6.51 14.29 14.40
N ASP A 78 5.76 15.38 14.44
CA ASP A 78 5.08 15.94 13.27
C ASP A 78 6.11 16.34 12.19
N GLY A 79 7.18 17.04 12.58
CA GLY A 79 8.25 17.40 11.65
C GLY A 79 9.00 16.18 11.07
N ARG A 80 9.03 15.04 11.78
CA ARG A 80 9.55 13.77 11.25
C ARG A 80 8.56 13.09 10.30
N LEU A 81 7.27 13.14 10.60
CA LEU A 81 6.21 12.60 9.76
C LEU A 81 6.17 13.32 8.40
N GLU A 82 6.18 14.65 8.39
CA GLU A 82 6.20 15.44 7.15
C GLU A 82 7.39 15.06 6.24
N LYS A 83 8.59 14.93 6.83
CA LYS A 83 9.80 14.51 6.09
C LYS A 83 9.65 13.09 5.53
N LEU A 84 9.04 12.19 6.30
CA LEU A 84 8.83 10.81 5.90
C LEU A 84 7.80 10.71 4.77
N GLU A 85 6.70 11.44 4.85
CA GLU A 85 5.70 11.53 3.78
C GLU A 85 6.30 12.11 2.50
N ALA A 86 7.07 13.20 2.60
CA ALA A 86 7.77 13.77 1.46
C ALA A 86 8.78 12.80 0.83
N CYS A 87 9.50 12.04 1.65
CA CYS A 87 10.42 11.00 1.18
C CYS A 87 9.67 9.86 0.50
N TYR A 88 8.57 9.40 1.10
CA TYR A 88 7.73 8.33 0.57
C TYR A 88 7.16 8.68 -0.80
N LEU A 89 6.64 9.90 -0.98
CA LEU A 89 6.16 10.39 -2.27
C LEU A 89 7.28 10.41 -3.33
N LYS A 90 8.48 10.87 -2.97
CA LYS A 90 9.64 10.83 -3.87
C LYS A 90 9.96 9.40 -4.31
N VAL A 91 10.06 8.48 -3.35
CA VAL A 91 10.35 7.07 -3.63
C VAL A 91 9.28 6.45 -4.54
N LEU A 92 7.99 6.73 -4.31
CA LEU A 92 6.92 6.27 -5.19
C LEU A 92 7.11 6.75 -6.64
N THR A 93 7.34 8.05 -6.82
CA THR A 93 7.52 8.62 -8.17
C THR A 93 8.76 8.07 -8.88
N GLU A 94 9.85 7.84 -8.15
CA GLU A 94 11.06 7.22 -8.71
C GLU A 94 10.83 5.75 -9.05
N ASN A 95 10.08 5.02 -8.21
CA ASN A 95 9.74 3.62 -8.46
C ASN A 95 8.92 3.49 -9.76
N GLU A 96 7.93 4.35 -9.98
CA GLU A 96 7.16 4.38 -11.22
C GLU A 96 8.02 4.66 -12.46
N LYS A 97 8.92 5.65 -12.37
CA LYS A 97 9.90 5.96 -13.43
C LYS A 97 10.83 4.78 -13.72
N LEU A 98 11.28 4.08 -12.69
CA LEU A 98 12.12 2.89 -12.85
C LEU A 98 11.34 1.73 -13.47
N ARG A 99 10.11 1.47 -13.03
CA ARG A 99 9.24 0.42 -13.60
C ARG A 99 8.98 0.63 -15.09
N THR A 100 8.64 1.86 -15.47
CA THR A 100 8.40 2.23 -16.88
C THR A 100 9.68 2.08 -17.71
N LYS A 101 10.83 2.53 -17.19
CA LYS A 101 12.13 2.36 -17.86
C LYS A 101 12.52 0.89 -18.02
N VAL A 102 12.36 0.06 -16.99
CA VAL A 102 12.66 -1.38 -17.05
C VAL A 102 11.77 -2.06 -18.09
N THR A 103 10.48 -1.75 -18.11
CA THR A 103 9.53 -2.31 -19.08
C THR A 103 9.90 -1.93 -20.52
N ASP A 104 10.30 -0.67 -20.76
CA ASP A 104 10.76 -0.22 -22.08
C ASP A 104 12.07 -0.89 -22.51
N LEU A 105 13.06 -0.99 -21.61
CA LEU A 105 14.32 -1.68 -21.89
C LEU A 105 14.12 -3.16 -22.21
N GLU A 106 13.29 -3.84 -21.43
CA GLU A 106 12.94 -5.24 -21.66
C GLU A 106 12.22 -5.41 -23.00
N GLY A 107 11.27 -4.52 -23.33
CA GLY A 107 10.57 -4.55 -24.62
C GLY A 107 11.50 -4.33 -25.81
N ARG A 108 12.45 -3.40 -25.71
CA ARG A 108 13.47 -3.18 -26.76
C ARG A 108 14.39 -4.37 -26.95
N SER A 109 14.77 -5.03 -25.85
CA SER A 109 15.59 -6.25 -25.89
C SER A 109 14.84 -7.42 -26.55
N ARG A 110 13.52 -7.51 -26.36
CA ARG A 110 12.69 -8.60 -26.89
C ARG A 110 12.08 -8.34 -28.27
N ARG A 111 12.27 -7.16 -28.86
CA ARG A 111 11.59 -6.75 -30.11
C ARG A 111 11.86 -7.68 -31.30
N SER A 112 13.02 -8.33 -31.34
CA SER A 112 13.42 -9.28 -32.37
C SER A 112 13.06 -10.74 -32.02
N ASN A 113 12.44 -10.96 -30.87
CA ASN A 113 12.05 -12.29 -30.43
C ASN A 113 10.64 -12.64 -30.94
N VAL A 114 10.46 -13.93 -31.23
CA VAL A 114 9.17 -14.55 -31.53
C VAL A 114 9.01 -15.77 -30.65
N ARG A 115 7.79 -15.97 -30.15
CA ARG A 115 7.42 -17.14 -29.36
C ARG A 115 6.62 -18.12 -30.21
N LEU A 116 7.18 -19.30 -30.46
CA LEU A 116 6.50 -20.41 -31.13
C LEU A 116 5.82 -21.27 -30.06
N VAL A 117 4.54 -21.57 -30.23
CA VAL A 117 3.74 -22.39 -29.29
C VAL A 117 3.05 -23.52 -30.05
N GLY A 118 3.17 -24.75 -29.55
CA GLY A 118 2.50 -25.93 -30.11
C GLY A 118 3.44 -26.99 -30.72
N LEU A 119 4.73 -26.70 -30.82
CA LEU A 119 5.71 -27.65 -31.35
C LEU A 119 6.10 -28.71 -30.30
N PRO A 120 6.09 -30.02 -30.63
CA PRO A 120 6.47 -31.09 -29.70
C PRO A 120 7.85 -30.88 -29.10
N GLU A 121 8.08 -31.40 -27.89
CA GLU A 121 9.38 -31.32 -27.23
C GLU A 121 10.45 -32.12 -27.99
N SER A 122 11.69 -31.65 -27.96
CA SER A 122 12.88 -32.36 -28.46
C SER A 122 12.95 -32.60 -29.98
N ILE A 123 12.06 -32.00 -30.79
CA ILE A 123 12.17 -32.06 -32.27
C ILE A 123 13.39 -31.29 -32.79
N GLU A 124 13.86 -30.31 -32.02
CA GLU A 124 14.95 -29.41 -32.37
C GLU A 124 16.35 -30.06 -32.39
N GLY A 125 16.50 -31.25 -31.80
CA GLY A 125 17.76 -31.95 -31.72
C GLY A 125 18.87 -31.15 -31.02
N VAL A 126 20.11 -31.34 -31.48
CA VAL A 126 21.33 -30.76 -30.89
C VAL A 126 21.56 -29.30 -31.33
N GLN A 127 21.01 -28.89 -32.47
CA GLN A 127 21.21 -27.56 -33.05
C GLN A 127 19.88 -26.81 -33.25
N PRO A 128 19.25 -26.31 -32.17
CA PRO A 128 17.95 -25.66 -32.24
C PRO A 128 17.91 -24.47 -33.19
N THR A 129 18.94 -23.62 -33.19
CA THR A 129 18.98 -22.42 -34.04
C THR A 129 18.88 -22.78 -35.53
N ASN A 130 19.66 -23.76 -35.99
CA ASN A 130 19.64 -24.21 -37.38
C ASN A 130 18.32 -24.90 -37.73
N PHE A 131 17.83 -25.75 -36.83
CA PHE A 131 16.55 -26.44 -37.00
C PHE A 131 15.39 -25.44 -37.18
N PHE A 132 15.27 -24.45 -36.29
CA PHE A 132 14.17 -23.48 -36.38
C PHE A 132 14.31 -22.56 -37.59
N ALA A 133 15.53 -22.25 -38.06
CA ALA A 133 15.70 -21.52 -39.30
C ALA A 133 15.15 -22.31 -40.51
N GLN A 134 15.45 -23.61 -40.57
CA GLN A 134 14.94 -24.52 -41.62
C GLN A 134 13.43 -24.69 -41.54
N LEU A 135 12.90 -24.94 -40.33
CA LEU A 135 11.45 -25.06 -40.09
C LEU A 135 10.70 -23.83 -40.57
N LEU A 136 11.19 -22.63 -40.26
CA LEU A 136 10.52 -21.39 -40.68
C LEU A 136 10.58 -21.21 -42.19
N GLN A 137 11.69 -21.55 -42.85
CA GLN A 137 11.76 -21.50 -44.31
C GLN A 137 10.81 -22.51 -44.97
N GLU A 138 10.70 -23.72 -44.44
CA GLU A 138 9.80 -24.77 -44.94
C GLU A 138 8.32 -24.33 -44.82
N VAL A 139 7.94 -23.79 -43.66
CA VAL A 139 6.56 -23.39 -43.39
C VAL A 139 6.14 -22.16 -44.18
N PHE A 140 7.02 -21.17 -44.30
CA PHE A 140 6.68 -19.90 -44.97
C PHE A 140 6.99 -19.89 -46.47
N GLY A 141 7.86 -20.79 -46.93
CA GLY A 141 8.27 -20.92 -48.31
C GLY A 141 9.49 -20.06 -48.67
N ARG A 142 10.13 -20.42 -49.78
CA ARG A 142 11.29 -19.70 -50.32
C ARG A 142 10.95 -18.33 -50.89
N ASP A 143 9.69 -18.09 -51.22
CA ASP A 143 9.21 -16.78 -51.66
C ASP A 143 9.36 -15.73 -50.55
N LEU A 144 9.11 -16.12 -49.29
CA LEU A 144 9.30 -15.24 -48.14
C LEU A 144 10.75 -15.22 -47.65
N PHE A 145 11.42 -16.38 -47.72
CA PHE A 145 12.79 -16.57 -47.26
C PHE A 145 13.64 -17.19 -48.38
N PRO A 146 14.20 -16.37 -49.30
CA PRO A 146 15.06 -16.87 -50.38
C PRO A 146 16.28 -17.63 -49.84
N SER A 147 16.83 -17.13 -48.72
CA SER A 147 17.83 -17.81 -47.90
C SER A 147 17.25 -18.14 -46.52
N LEU A 148 17.91 -19.04 -45.79
CA LEU A 148 17.54 -19.33 -44.41
C LEU A 148 17.53 -18.04 -43.58
N PRO A 149 16.52 -17.82 -42.72
CA PRO A 149 16.48 -16.67 -41.83
C PRO A 149 17.66 -16.73 -40.85
N GLU A 150 18.33 -15.59 -40.66
CA GLU A 150 19.44 -15.46 -39.72
C GLU A 150 18.87 -15.35 -38.30
N LEU A 151 19.17 -16.34 -37.46
CA LEU A 151 18.73 -16.40 -36.07
C LEU A 151 19.92 -16.28 -35.14
N ASP A 152 19.86 -15.37 -34.17
CA ASP A 152 20.91 -15.23 -33.15
C ASP A 152 20.85 -16.36 -32.13
N ARG A 153 19.63 -16.81 -31.80
CA ARG A 153 19.37 -17.87 -30.82
C ARG A 153 17.98 -18.46 -31.00
N ALA A 154 17.86 -19.76 -30.74
CA ALA A 154 16.57 -20.41 -30.55
C ALA A 154 16.66 -21.40 -29.37
N HIS A 155 15.71 -21.34 -28.46
CA HIS A 155 15.68 -22.22 -27.29
C HIS A 155 14.27 -22.37 -26.73
N ARG A 156 14.00 -23.48 -26.04
CA ARG A 156 12.78 -23.65 -25.25
C ARG A 156 12.81 -22.74 -24.02
N SER A 157 11.64 -22.37 -23.51
CA SER A 157 11.54 -21.66 -22.23
C SER A 157 12.23 -22.46 -21.11
N LEU A 158 12.74 -21.74 -20.10
CA LEU A 158 13.44 -22.33 -18.95
C LEU A 158 12.51 -23.12 -17.99
N ALA A 159 11.24 -23.28 -18.34
CA ALA A 159 10.32 -24.09 -17.55
C ALA A 159 10.77 -25.56 -17.52
N PRO A 160 10.46 -26.31 -16.44
CA PRO A 160 10.72 -27.75 -16.37
C PRO A 160 10.11 -28.48 -17.56
N LYS A 161 10.79 -29.54 -18.03
CA LYS A 161 10.29 -30.33 -19.15
C LYS A 161 8.93 -30.94 -18.78
N PRO A 162 7.87 -30.72 -19.60
CA PRO A 162 6.54 -31.25 -19.34
C PRO A 162 6.53 -32.78 -19.42
N LYS A 163 5.55 -33.42 -18.75
CA LYS A 163 5.35 -34.87 -18.86
C LYS A 163 4.79 -35.22 -20.25
N PRO A 164 4.94 -36.47 -20.72
CA PRO A 164 4.26 -36.91 -21.93
C PRO A 164 2.76 -36.64 -21.84
N GLY A 165 2.21 -35.91 -22.82
CA GLY A 165 0.79 -35.51 -22.87
C GLY A 165 0.50 -34.08 -22.37
N ASP A 166 1.40 -33.48 -21.59
CA ASP A 166 1.30 -32.08 -21.19
C ASP A 166 1.64 -31.15 -22.36
N ARG A 167 1.26 -29.87 -22.22
CA ARG A 167 1.53 -28.85 -23.25
C ARG A 167 3.04 -28.62 -23.42
N PRO A 168 3.58 -28.71 -24.65
CA PRO A 168 5.00 -28.43 -24.91
C PRO A 168 5.41 -27.01 -24.53
N ARG A 169 6.67 -26.83 -24.13
CA ARG A 169 7.20 -25.50 -23.80
C ARG A 169 7.29 -24.63 -25.04
N PRO A 170 6.96 -23.32 -24.92
CA PRO A 170 7.20 -22.37 -25.98
C PRO A 170 8.68 -22.31 -26.37
N VAL A 171 8.95 -22.08 -27.65
CA VAL A 171 10.29 -21.79 -28.17
C VAL A 171 10.42 -20.28 -28.32
N MET A 172 11.50 -19.72 -27.82
CA MET A 172 11.92 -18.35 -28.04
C MET A 172 12.95 -18.34 -29.17
N VAL A 173 12.62 -17.63 -30.26
CA VAL A 173 13.48 -17.46 -31.43
C VAL A 173 13.83 -15.98 -31.57
N CYS A 174 15.12 -15.64 -31.54
CA CYS A 174 15.61 -14.29 -31.76
C CYS A 174 16.13 -14.18 -33.20
N PHE A 175 15.52 -13.30 -33.98
CA PHE A 175 15.98 -12.98 -35.32
C PHE A 175 17.13 -11.98 -35.25
N HIS A 176 18.15 -12.21 -36.08
CA HIS A 176 19.23 -11.24 -36.27
C HIS A 176 18.68 -9.93 -36.87
N ARG A 177 17.77 -10.05 -37.85
CA ARG A 177 17.16 -8.92 -38.56
C ARG A 177 15.72 -8.72 -38.11
N PHE A 178 15.46 -7.57 -37.48
CA PHE A 178 14.12 -7.20 -37.02
C PHE A 178 13.07 -7.22 -38.15
N GLN A 179 13.44 -6.84 -39.37
CA GLN A 179 12.55 -6.82 -40.52
C GLN A 179 12.04 -8.22 -40.90
N GLN A 180 12.88 -9.25 -40.80
CA GLN A 180 12.48 -10.64 -41.05
C GLN A 180 11.47 -11.10 -40.00
N LYS A 181 11.69 -10.72 -38.74
CA LYS A 181 10.74 -10.96 -37.66
C LYS A 181 9.40 -10.27 -37.89
N GLU A 182 9.38 -9.01 -38.32
CA GLU A 182 8.11 -8.32 -38.60
C GLU A 182 7.35 -8.94 -39.78
N LEU A 183 8.07 -9.35 -40.82
CA LEU A 183 7.52 -10.02 -41.99
C LEU A 183 6.83 -11.33 -41.60
N ILE A 184 7.51 -12.21 -40.87
CA ILE A 184 6.95 -13.50 -40.45
C ILE A 184 5.76 -13.32 -39.51
N MET A 185 5.80 -12.33 -38.61
CA MET A 185 4.68 -12.02 -37.72
C MET A 185 3.46 -11.48 -38.47
N ARG A 186 3.65 -10.80 -39.60
CA ARG A 186 2.56 -10.36 -40.47
C ARG A 186 1.94 -11.55 -41.20
N GLU A 187 2.77 -12.38 -41.83
CA GLU A 187 2.32 -13.58 -42.55
C GLU A 187 1.61 -14.58 -41.62
N ALA A 188 2.13 -14.79 -40.42
CA ALA A 188 1.50 -15.68 -39.44
C ALA A 188 0.10 -15.19 -39.02
N ARG A 189 -0.14 -13.87 -38.97
CA ARG A 189 -1.48 -13.31 -38.69
C ARG A 189 -2.46 -13.57 -39.83
N VAL A 190 -1.99 -13.57 -41.07
CA VAL A 190 -2.81 -13.90 -42.25
C VAL A 190 -3.14 -15.40 -42.26
N ARG A 191 -2.14 -16.26 -42.07
CA ARG A 191 -2.29 -17.72 -42.11
C ARG A 191 -3.00 -18.30 -40.88
N LYS A 192 -2.96 -17.60 -39.73
CA LYS A 192 -3.54 -17.95 -38.40
C LYS A 192 -2.99 -19.23 -37.76
N THR A 193 -3.05 -20.36 -38.45
CA THR A 193 -2.56 -21.66 -37.98
C THR A 193 -1.46 -22.13 -38.91
N LEU A 194 -0.30 -22.46 -38.35
CA LEU A 194 0.84 -22.99 -39.09
C LEU A 194 0.95 -24.49 -38.81
N VAL A 195 1.44 -25.25 -39.79
CA VAL A 195 1.61 -26.70 -39.68
C VAL A 195 3.03 -27.06 -40.06
N TYR A 196 3.67 -27.90 -39.26
CA TYR A 196 4.98 -28.48 -39.54
C TYR A 196 4.95 -29.97 -39.17
N GLN A 197 5.23 -30.85 -40.13
CA GLN A 197 5.23 -32.31 -39.92
C GLN A 197 3.95 -32.83 -39.22
N GLY A 198 2.79 -32.31 -39.60
CA GLY A 198 1.50 -32.67 -39.00
C GLY A 198 1.21 -31.99 -37.64
N HIS A 199 2.15 -31.26 -37.06
CA HIS A 199 1.95 -30.52 -35.81
C HIS A 199 1.54 -29.08 -36.07
N THR A 200 0.44 -28.67 -35.43
CA THR A 200 -0.04 -27.29 -35.50
C THR A 200 0.71 -26.41 -34.50
N PHE A 201 1.11 -25.21 -34.93
CA PHE A 201 1.75 -24.24 -34.06
C PHE A 201 1.33 -22.81 -34.41
N ARG A 202 1.61 -21.87 -33.50
CA ARG A 202 1.30 -20.44 -33.64
C ARG A 202 2.50 -19.59 -33.25
N LEU A 203 2.61 -18.43 -33.89
CA LEU A 203 3.59 -17.40 -33.54
C LEU A 203 2.95 -16.31 -32.69
N TYR A 204 3.66 -15.91 -31.64
CA TYR A 204 3.29 -14.79 -30.79
C TYR A 204 4.47 -13.84 -30.61
N GLU A 205 4.15 -12.58 -30.36
CA GLU A 205 5.11 -11.58 -29.92
C GLU A 205 5.63 -11.91 -28.51
N ASP A 206 6.93 -11.68 -28.27
CA ASP A 206 7.56 -11.82 -26.95
C ASP A 206 7.49 -10.50 -26.19
N TYR A 207 6.35 -10.21 -25.59
CA TYR A 207 6.18 -8.99 -24.80
C TYR A 207 6.66 -9.18 -23.34
N PRO A 208 7.17 -8.11 -22.70
CA PRO A 208 7.33 -8.05 -21.25
C PRO A 208 6.03 -8.39 -20.51
N SER A 209 6.14 -8.99 -19.32
CA SER A 209 4.98 -9.41 -18.52
C SER A 209 4.03 -8.26 -18.21
N GLU A 210 4.56 -7.07 -17.93
CA GLU A 210 3.80 -5.84 -17.68
C GLU A 210 2.94 -5.48 -18.90
N VAL A 211 3.53 -5.47 -20.10
CA VAL A 211 2.83 -5.18 -21.35
C VAL A 211 1.77 -6.25 -21.66
N VAL A 212 2.06 -7.52 -21.37
CA VAL A 212 1.06 -8.60 -21.49
C VAL A 212 -0.13 -8.34 -20.57
N THR A 213 0.12 -7.89 -19.34
CA THR A 213 -0.93 -7.58 -18.35
C THR A 213 -1.77 -6.40 -18.82
N GLN A 214 -1.15 -5.31 -19.26
CA GLN A 214 -1.85 -4.15 -19.84
C GLN A 214 -2.72 -4.54 -21.05
N ARG A 215 -2.19 -5.38 -21.95
CA ARG A 215 -2.93 -5.87 -23.13
C ARG A 215 -4.11 -6.77 -22.78
N LYS A 216 -4.04 -7.54 -21.69
CA LYS A 216 -5.13 -8.44 -21.28
C LYS A 216 -6.40 -7.67 -20.90
N VAL A 217 -6.27 -6.46 -20.37
CA VAL A 217 -7.43 -5.65 -19.96
C VAL A 217 -8.33 -5.31 -21.15
N TYR A 218 -7.75 -5.10 -22.33
CA TYR A 218 -8.49 -4.83 -23.58
C TYR A 218 -9.27 -6.03 -24.14
N LYS A 219 -9.14 -7.24 -23.56
CA LYS A 219 -9.72 -8.46 -24.14
C LYS A 219 -11.24 -8.36 -24.35
N ALA A 220 -11.97 -7.84 -23.36
CA ALA A 220 -13.43 -7.73 -23.43
C ALA A 220 -13.86 -6.76 -24.54
N VAL A 221 -13.30 -5.54 -24.52
CA VAL A 221 -13.57 -4.50 -25.53
C VAL A 221 -13.22 -4.96 -26.94
N MET A 222 -12.10 -5.66 -27.11
CA MET A 222 -11.71 -6.23 -28.41
C MET A 222 -12.78 -7.19 -28.95
N SER A 223 -13.37 -8.04 -28.11
CA SER A 223 -14.45 -8.94 -28.51
C SER A 223 -15.67 -8.17 -29.00
N SER A 224 -16.13 -7.17 -28.24
CA SER A 224 -17.27 -6.33 -28.63
C SER A 224 -17.01 -5.57 -29.93
N LEU A 225 -15.80 -5.07 -30.15
CA LEU A 225 -15.41 -4.41 -31.40
C LEU A 225 -15.42 -5.39 -32.60
N TYR A 226 -15.03 -6.65 -32.39
CA TYR A 226 -15.13 -7.68 -33.44
C TYR A 226 -16.60 -8.01 -33.77
N GLU A 227 -17.47 -8.09 -32.76
CA GLU A 227 -18.92 -8.30 -32.94
C GLU A 227 -19.58 -7.17 -33.74
N LEU A 228 -19.09 -5.94 -33.56
CA LEU A 228 -19.48 -4.77 -34.36
C LEU A 228 -18.89 -4.74 -35.78
N GLY A 229 -18.16 -5.77 -36.19
CA GLY A 229 -17.53 -5.85 -37.52
C GLY A 229 -16.33 -4.91 -37.71
N LEU A 230 -15.84 -4.28 -36.64
CA LEU A 230 -14.66 -3.42 -36.67
C LEU A 230 -13.37 -4.26 -36.66
N LYS A 231 -12.27 -3.63 -37.07
CA LYS A 231 -10.94 -4.25 -37.10
C LYS A 231 -10.03 -3.63 -36.03
N PRO A 232 -10.14 -4.06 -34.77
CA PRO A 232 -9.29 -3.57 -33.70
C PRO A 232 -7.89 -4.20 -33.75
N ALA A 233 -6.88 -3.42 -33.34
CA ALA A 233 -5.49 -3.84 -33.25
C ALA A 233 -4.80 -3.18 -32.05
N LEU A 234 -4.07 -3.96 -31.26
CA LEU A 234 -3.29 -3.47 -30.13
C LEU A 234 -1.85 -3.16 -30.53
N LEU A 235 -1.53 -1.86 -30.57
CA LEU A 235 -0.17 -1.36 -30.77
C LEU A 235 0.64 -1.45 -29.48
N TYR A 236 1.96 -1.58 -29.61
CA TYR A 236 2.86 -1.58 -28.47
C TYR A 236 2.85 -0.20 -27.76
N PRO A 237 2.88 -0.14 -26.42
CA PRO A 237 2.78 -1.27 -25.49
C PRO A 237 1.35 -1.84 -25.43
N ALA A 238 0.34 -1.03 -25.15
CA ALA A 238 -1.06 -1.45 -25.10
C ALA A 238 -2.01 -0.32 -25.53
N LYS A 239 -1.87 0.15 -26.77
CA LYS A 239 -2.75 1.20 -27.34
C LYS A 239 -3.70 0.59 -28.36
N LEU A 240 -5.00 0.80 -28.17
CA LEU A 240 -6.02 0.22 -29.04
C LEU A 240 -6.23 1.11 -30.25
N ARG A 241 -6.03 0.56 -31.45
CA ARG A 241 -6.37 1.22 -32.71
C ARG A 241 -7.54 0.49 -33.37
N ILE A 242 -8.58 1.23 -33.72
CA ILE A 242 -9.67 0.71 -34.56
C ILE A 242 -9.58 1.29 -35.96
N THR A 243 -9.98 0.49 -36.94
CA THR A 243 -10.21 0.97 -38.31
C THR A 243 -11.71 0.93 -38.57
N GLN A 244 -12.30 2.10 -38.80
CA GLN A 244 -13.72 2.25 -39.11
C GLN A 244 -14.02 1.82 -40.56
N THR A 245 -15.29 1.63 -40.87
CA THR A 245 -15.78 1.25 -42.21
C THR A 245 -15.43 2.28 -43.29
N ASN A 246 -15.39 3.57 -42.92
CA ASN A 246 -14.95 4.67 -43.79
C ASN A 246 -13.41 4.77 -43.96
N GLY A 247 -12.64 3.84 -43.38
CA GLY A 247 -11.18 3.83 -43.45
C GLY A 247 -10.46 4.73 -42.43
N THR A 248 -11.20 5.55 -41.67
CA THR A 248 -10.60 6.38 -40.61
C THR A 248 -10.10 5.51 -39.45
N ARG A 249 -9.06 5.98 -38.78
CA ARG A 249 -8.41 5.25 -37.67
C ARG A 249 -8.56 6.06 -36.39
N LYS A 250 -9.08 5.44 -35.34
CA LYS A 250 -9.10 6.01 -33.99
C LYS A 250 -8.14 5.26 -33.08
N LEU A 251 -7.47 5.98 -32.19
CA LEU A 251 -6.52 5.44 -31.21
C LEU A 251 -7.04 5.76 -29.80
N PHE A 252 -7.05 4.75 -28.95
CA PHE A 252 -7.44 4.86 -27.54
C PHE A 252 -6.24 4.49 -26.66
N THR A 253 -6.02 5.29 -25.62
CA THR A 253 -4.91 5.11 -24.69
C THR A 253 -5.30 4.45 -23.38
N SER A 254 -6.60 4.41 -23.08
CA SER A 254 -7.18 3.69 -21.94
C SER A 254 -8.25 2.70 -22.40
N VAL A 255 -8.62 1.77 -21.52
CA VAL A 255 -9.71 0.82 -21.76
C VAL A 255 -11.04 1.56 -21.63
N ASP A 256 -11.17 2.43 -20.63
CA ASP A 256 -12.37 3.23 -20.37
C ASP A 256 -12.78 4.14 -21.55
N GLU A 257 -11.82 4.71 -22.27
CA GLU A 257 -12.08 5.45 -23.51
C GLU A 257 -12.67 4.54 -24.61
N ALA A 258 -12.15 3.32 -24.71
CA ALA A 258 -12.58 2.37 -25.72
C ALA A 258 -13.94 1.76 -25.39
N GLU A 259 -14.24 1.53 -24.11
CA GLU A 259 -15.55 1.08 -23.62
C GLU A 259 -16.63 2.12 -23.90
N ARG A 260 -16.37 3.39 -23.53
CA ARG A 260 -17.28 4.51 -23.87
C ARG A 260 -17.56 4.58 -25.36
N TYR A 261 -16.54 4.38 -26.20
CA TYR A 261 -16.74 4.35 -27.64
C TYR A 261 -17.63 3.19 -28.11
N VAL A 262 -17.50 1.99 -27.53
CA VAL A 262 -18.38 0.86 -27.85
C VAL A 262 -19.82 1.16 -27.45
N GLU A 263 -20.04 1.76 -26.28
CA GLU A 263 -21.37 2.17 -25.83
C GLU A 263 -22.01 3.22 -26.74
N GLU A 264 -21.25 4.21 -27.19
CA GLU A 264 -21.72 5.23 -28.14
C GLU A 264 -22.13 4.62 -29.49
N VAL A 265 -21.33 3.67 -29.99
CA VAL A 265 -21.65 2.96 -31.25
C VAL A 265 -22.91 2.12 -31.09
N ASN A 266 -23.06 1.39 -29.98
CA ASN A 266 -24.24 0.58 -29.69
C ASN A 266 -25.52 1.40 -29.53
N LYS A 267 -25.44 2.65 -29.05
CA LYS A 267 -26.59 3.57 -28.95
C LYS A 267 -27.00 4.16 -30.30
N SER A 268 -26.10 4.15 -31.28
CA SER A 268 -26.30 4.76 -32.60
C SER A 268 -26.77 3.75 -33.66
N VAL A 269 -26.86 2.47 -33.30
CA VAL A 269 -27.37 1.35 -34.12
C VAL A 269 -28.76 0.98 -33.64
#